data_AF-A0AAW0IGC4-F1
#
_entry.id   AF-A0AAW0IGC4-F1
#
_cell.length_a   1.000
_cell.length_b   1.000
_cell.length_c   1.000
_cell.angle_alpha   90.00
_cell.angle_beta   90.00
_cell.angle_gamma   90.00
#
_symmetry.space_group_name_H-M   'P 1'
#
loop_
_entity.id
_entity.type
_entity.pdbx_description
1 polymer ?
#
loop_
_entity_poly.entity_id
_entity_poly.type
_entity_poly.pdbx_seq_one_letter_code
_entity_poly.pdbx_strand_id
1 'polypeptide(L)'
;LRKEFSSEVESAVAAVMGLSATSSCGPADLTSLFQIASHEAKKSRAQNRIFRVILIYCRSSAKPHHQWPINRKLFTLDVIYLHDKPGPDNCPQEVYDALVESLEHVSEYEGYIHESGQGLARVLYRHMCVLLSHPQQRCPQEYVDIPKSLTKKLPASETMPCDDSVPVSSQ
;
A
#
# COMPACT_ATOMS: atom_id res chain seq x y z
N LEU A 1 -6.06 4.72 -25.75
CA LEU A 1 -5.71 4.05 -24.47
C LEU A 1 -6.57 2.81 -24.33
N ARG A 2 -5.96 1.62 -24.33
CA ARG A 2 -6.66 0.35 -24.08
C ARG A 2 -7.08 0.32 -22.61
N LYS A 3 -8.37 0.46 -22.33
CA LYS A 3 -8.94 0.51 -20.96
C LYS A 3 -9.40 -0.88 -20.52
N GLU A 4 -8.56 -1.88 -20.71
CA GLU A 4 -8.86 -3.29 -20.43
C GLU A 4 -7.81 -3.86 -19.48
N PHE A 5 -8.19 -4.88 -18.71
CA PHE A 5 -7.23 -5.65 -17.92
C PHE A 5 -6.26 -6.39 -18.84
N SER A 6 -4.97 -6.27 -18.56
CA SER A 6 -3.91 -6.81 -19.39
C SER A 6 -2.69 -7.17 -18.55
N SER A 7 -1.88 -8.10 -19.05
CA SER A 7 -0.53 -8.39 -18.52
C SER A 7 0.58 -7.62 -19.24
N GLU A 8 0.23 -6.78 -20.22
CA GLU A 8 1.17 -5.96 -21.00
C GLU A 8 1.64 -4.73 -20.20
N VAL A 9 2.83 -4.84 -19.59
CA VAL A 9 3.39 -3.78 -18.73
C VAL A 9 3.60 -2.47 -19.50
N GLU A 10 4.04 -2.54 -20.75
CA GLU A 10 4.27 -1.35 -21.58
C GLU A 10 3.00 -0.52 -21.79
N SER A 11 1.84 -1.17 -21.92
CA SER A 11 0.55 -0.49 -22.02
C SER A 11 0.18 0.23 -20.72
N ALA A 12 0.49 -0.37 -19.56
CA ALA A 12 0.27 0.27 -18.26
C ALA A 12 1.21 1.48 -18.07
N VAL A 13 2.49 1.34 -18.43
CA VAL A 13 3.46 2.45 -18.39
C VAL A 13 3.00 3.60 -19.28
N ALA A 14 2.61 3.32 -20.53
CA ALA A 14 2.11 4.33 -21.46
C ALA A 14 0.85 5.03 -20.92
N ALA A 15 -0.06 4.29 -20.27
CA ALA A 15 -1.25 4.85 -19.66
C ALA A 15 -0.94 5.80 -18.50
N VAL A 16 -0.01 5.41 -17.61
CA VAL A 16 0.43 6.25 -16.48
C VAL A 16 1.15 7.49 -16.97
N MET A 17 2.06 7.37 -17.95
CA MET A 17 2.78 8.50 -18.52
C MET A 17 1.87 9.47 -19.30
N GLY A 18 0.71 9.00 -19.76
CA GLY A 18 -0.31 9.83 -20.41
C GLY A 18 -1.27 10.54 -19.44
N LEU A 19 -1.13 10.35 -18.13
CA LEU A 19 -1.96 11.06 -17.15
C LEU A 19 -1.52 12.51 -17.03
N SER A 20 -2.49 13.41 -17.04
CA SER A 20 -2.31 14.84 -16.80
C SER A 20 -3.26 15.31 -15.71
N ALA A 21 -2.83 16.27 -14.90
CA ALA A 21 -3.70 16.88 -13.91
C ALA A 21 -4.88 17.58 -14.59
N THR A 22 -6.10 17.29 -14.13
CA THR A 22 -7.32 17.97 -14.58
C THR A 22 -7.64 19.12 -13.63
N SER A 23 -7.95 20.30 -14.17
CA SER A 23 -8.13 21.54 -13.40
C SER A 23 -9.45 21.62 -12.62
N SER A 24 -10.47 20.83 -12.97
CA SER A 24 -11.71 20.73 -12.20
C SER A 24 -11.72 19.45 -11.37
N CYS A 25 -11.87 19.59 -10.06
CA CYS A 25 -12.06 18.47 -9.15
C CYS A 25 -13.34 18.70 -8.35
N GLY A 26 -14.41 17.98 -8.71
CA GLY A 26 -15.65 17.96 -7.93
C GLY A 26 -15.48 17.22 -6.59
N PRO A 27 -16.57 16.90 -5.88
CA PRO A 27 -16.51 16.05 -4.68
C PRO A 27 -15.73 14.76 -4.94
N ALA A 28 -15.11 14.21 -3.89
CA ALA A 28 -14.36 12.96 -3.97
C ALA A 28 -15.30 11.77 -3.73
N ASP A 29 -16.22 11.53 -4.68
CA ASP A 29 -17.15 10.40 -4.61
C ASP A 29 -16.51 9.10 -5.11
N LEU A 30 -16.31 8.14 -4.20
CA LEU A 30 -15.76 6.81 -4.50
C LEU A 30 -16.83 5.80 -4.91
N THR A 31 -18.12 6.17 -4.91
CA THR A 31 -19.24 5.23 -5.15
C THR A 31 -19.12 4.52 -6.50
N SER A 32 -18.92 5.27 -7.59
CA SER A 32 -18.78 4.67 -8.93
C SER A 32 -17.53 3.81 -9.06
N LEU A 33 -16.42 4.21 -8.41
CA LEU A 33 -15.21 3.41 -8.35
C LEU A 33 -15.50 2.05 -7.70
N PHE A 34 -16.18 2.04 -6.56
CA PHE A 34 -16.51 0.81 -5.84
C PHE A 34 -17.49 -0.07 -6.59
N GLN A 35 -18.46 0.51 -7.30
CA GLN A 35 -19.36 -0.23 -8.17
C GLN A 35 -18.60 -0.96 -9.30
N ILE A 36 -17.69 -0.26 -9.97
CA ILE A 36 -16.85 -0.83 -11.03
C ILE A 36 -15.95 -1.94 -10.45
N ALA A 37 -15.25 -1.64 -9.35
CA ALA A 37 -14.35 -2.59 -8.70
C ALA A 37 -15.08 -3.86 -8.25
N SER A 38 -16.28 -3.72 -7.68
CA SER A 38 -17.13 -4.84 -7.28
C SER A 38 -17.59 -5.71 -8.45
N HIS A 39 -17.97 -5.09 -9.57
CA HIS A 39 -18.34 -5.82 -10.78
C HIS A 39 -17.17 -6.62 -11.34
N GLU A 40 -16.00 -5.99 -11.44
CA GLU A 40 -14.80 -6.65 -11.94
C GLU A 40 -14.29 -7.72 -10.97
N ALA A 41 -14.40 -7.51 -9.66
CA ALA A 41 -14.05 -8.50 -8.67
C ALA A 41 -14.89 -9.78 -8.77
N LYS A 42 -16.20 -9.67 -9.04
CA LYS A 42 -17.05 -10.85 -9.28
C LYS A 42 -16.58 -11.65 -10.50
N LYS A 43 -16.20 -10.96 -11.58
CA LYS A 43 -15.66 -11.63 -12.78
C LYS A 43 -14.31 -12.29 -12.50
N SER A 44 -13.41 -11.60 -11.78
CA SER A 44 -12.13 -12.15 -11.36
C SER A 44 -12.31 -13.40 -10.52
N ARG A 45 -13.24 -13.39 -9.55
CA ARG A 45 -13.55 -14.55 -8.70
C ARG A 45 -14.08 -15.74 -9.50
N ALA A 46 -14.93 -15.50 -10.51
CA ALA A 46 -15.40 -16.55 -11.42
C ALA A 46 -14.26 -17.22 -12.22
N GLN A 47 -13.11 -16.55 -12.34
CA GLN A 47 -11.88 -17.04 -12.97
C GLN A 47 -10.82 -17.48 -11.94
N ASN A 48 -11.20 -17.63 -10.67
CA ASN A 48 -10.31 -17.97 -9.55
C ASN A 48 -9.13 -16.99 -9.36
N ARG A 49 -9.42 -15.69 -9.50
CA ARG A 49 -8.46 -14.58 -9.31
C ARG A 49 -8.96 -13.62 -8.24
N ILE A 50 -8.02 -12.96 -7.56
CA ILE A 50 -8.34 -11.83 -6.67
C ILE A 50 -8.43 -10.53 -7.46
N PHE A 51 -9.15 -9.54 -6.90
CA PHE A 51 -9.19 -8.19 -7.44
C PHE A 51 -8.73 -7.19 -6.38
N ARG A 52 -7.83 -6.29 -6.79
CA ARG A 52 -7.17 -5.34 -5.90
C ARG A 52 -7.18 -3.96 -6.55
N VAL A 53 -7.53 -2.95 -5.77
CA VAL A 53 -7.48 -1.54 -6.15
C VAL A 53 -6.42 -0.85 -5.32
N ILE A 54 -5.49 -0.14 -5.96
CA ILE A 54 -4.53 0.75 -5.29
C ILE A 54 -4.95 2.19 -5.61
N LEU A 55 -5.41 2.92 -4.59
CA LEU A 55 -5.83 4.31 -4.70
C LEU A 55 -4.71 5.22 -4.22
N ILE A 56 -4.21 6.09 -5.10
CA ILE A 56 -3.33 7.20 -4.72
C ILE A 56 -4.21 8.43 -4.56
N TYR A 57 -4.40 8.89 -3.32
CA TYR A 57 -5.25 10.03 -3.00
C TYR A 57 -4.41 11.24 -2.60
N CYS A 58 -4.61 12.39 -3.27
CA CYS A 58 -3.77 13.58 -3.08
C CYS A 58 -4.54 14.85 -2.66
N ARG A 59 -5.84 14.75 -2.37
CA ARG A 59 -6.73 15.91 -2.16
C ARG A 59 -7.05 16.11 -0.69
N SER A 60 -6.18 16.79 0.06
CA SER A 60 -6.38 17.01 1.50
C SER A 60 -7.49 17.99 1.88
N SER A 61 -8.03 18.74 0.92
CA SER A 61 -9.17 19.66 1.12
C SER A 61 -10.53 19.02 0.81
N ALA A 62 -10.55 17.77 0.36
CA ALA A 62 -11.77 17.08 -0.03
C ALA A 62 -11.84 15.74 0.69
N LYS A 63 -12.80 15.58 1.59
CA LYS A 63 -13.08 14.30 2.23
C LYS A 63 -13.70 13.33 1.22
N PRO A 64 -13.12 12.13 1.02
CA PRO A 64 -13.76 11.10 0.20
C PRO A 64 -15.06 10.64 0.86
N HIS A 65 -16.05 10.33 0.04
CA HIS A 65 -17.30 9.76 0.50
C HIS A 65 -17.78 8.65 -0.44
N HIS A 66 -18.65 7.78 0.05
CA HIS A 66 -19.24 6.73 -0.76
C HIS A 66 -20.62 6.33 -0.23
N GLN A 67 -21.49 5.88 -1.14
CA GLN A 67 -22.71 5.17 -0.78
C GLN A 67 -22.51 3.69 -1.10
N TRP A 68 -22.00 2.94 -0.12
CA TRP A 68 -21.69 1.53 -0.28
C TRP A 68 -22.41 0.69 0.77
N PRO A 69 -23.07 -0.43 0.41
CA PRO A 69 -23.68 -1.30 1.40
C PRO A 69 -22.63 -1.89 2.33
N ILE A 70 -22.87 -1.77 3.64
CA ILE A 70 -22.10 -2.44 4.68
C ILE A 70 -22.13 -3.95 4.38
N ASN A 71 -20.97 -4.62 4.43
CA ASN A 71 -20.75 -6.06 4.15
C ASN A 71 -20.57 -6.50 2.68
N ARG A 72 -20.34 -5.60 1.72
CA ARG A 72 -19.91 -5.98 0.36
C ARG A 72 -18.40 -5.88 0.19
N LYS A 73 -17.68 -6.81 0.81
CA LYS A 73 -16.21 -6.97 0.75
C LYS A 73 -15.81 -7.93 -0.36
N LEU A 74 -15.72 -7.42 -1.59
CA LEU A 74 -15.49 -8.25 -2.78
C LEU A 74 -14.11 -8.06 -3.42
N PHE A 75 -13.40 -6.98 -3.08
CA PHE A 75 -12.06 -6.68 -3.57
C PHE A 75 -11.21 -6.18 -2.41
N THR A 76 -9.90 -6.06 -2.60
CA THR A 76 -9.03 -5.41 -1.60
C THR A 76 -8.72 -3.99 -2.02
N LEU A 77 -8.86 -3.02 -1.11
CA LEU A 77 -8.45 -1.64 -1.33
C LEU A 77 -7.17 -1.35 -0.54
N ASP A 78 -6.14 -0.85 -1.23
CA ASP A 78 -5.00 -0.20 -0.60
C ASP A 78 -4.98 1.28 -0.96
N VAL A 79 -4.51 2.09 -0.02
CA VAL A 79 -4.47 3.55 -0.17
C VAL A 79 -3.07 4.07 0.08
N ILE A 80 -2.61 4.96 -0.78
CA ILE A 80 -1.50 5.86 -0.51
C ILE A 80 -2.09 7.27 -0.45
N TYR A 81 -2.12 7.85 0.75
CA TYR A 81 -2.59 9.20 0.99
C TYR A 81 -1.40 10.18 1.05
N LEU A 82 -1.35 11.10 0.09
CA LEU A 82 -0.33 12.14 0.00
C LEU A 82 -0.99 13.49 0.27
N HIS A 83 -0.40 14.30 1.13
CA HIS A 83 -0.95 15.61 1.43
C HIS A 83 0.10 16.61 1.88
N ASP A 84 -0.28 17.88 1.81
CA ASP A 84 0.42 18.97 2.47
C ASP A 84 0.14 18.97 3.97
N LYS A 85 0.94 19.73 4.72
CA LYS A 85 0.71 19.93 6.15
C LYS A 85 -0.69 20.52 6.40
N PRO A 86 -1.29 20.23 7.56
CA PRO A 86 -2.54 20.86 7.97
C PRO A 86 -2.45 22.39 7.87
N GLY A 87 -3.49 23.01 7.30
CA GLY A 87 -3.61 24.43 7.10
C GLY A 87 -5.10 24.83 7.03
N PRO A 88 -5.41 26.13 6.89
CA PRO A 88 -6.79 26.62 6.90
C PRO A 88 -7.64 26.07 5.75
N ASP A 89 -7.01 25.69 4.63
CA ASP A 89 -7.68 25.27 3.40
C ASP A 89 -7.75 23.74 3.23
N ASN A 90 -7.34 22.96 4.24
CA ASN A 90 -7.35 21.49 4.16
C ASN A 90 -7.70 20.83 5.51
N CYS A 91 -8.06 19.54 5.46
CA CYS A 91 -8.44 18.74 6.62
C CYS A 91 -7.85 17.31 6.55
N PRO A 92 -6.52 17.15 6.51
CA PRO A 92 -5.90 15.86 6.21
C PRO A 92 -6.27 14.74 7.19
N GLN A 93 -6.54 15.05 8.46
CA GLN A 93 -7.00 14.05 9.43
C GLN A 93 -8.39 13.51 9.04
N GLU A 94 -9.35 14.38 8.73
CA GLU A 94 -10.70 13.95 8.32
C GLU A 94 -10.67 13.14 7.01
N VAL A 95 -9.76 13.50 6.11
CA VAL A 95 -9.52 12.74 4.88
C VAL A 95 -8.96 11.35 5.19
N TYR A 96 -7.95 11.27 6.06
CA TYR A 96 -7.35 10.01 6.47
C TYR A 96 -8.40 9.10 7.13
N ASP A 97 -9.18 9.62 8.08
CA ASP A 97 -10.22 8.86 8.78
C ASP A 97 -11.27 8.31 7.80
N ALA A 98 -11.71 9.12 6.83
CA ALA A 98 -12.65 8.68 5.79
C ALA A 98 -12.06 7.63 4.85
N LEU A 99 -10.74 7.69 4.58
CA LEU A 99 -10.06 6.64 3.82
C LEU A 99 -9.99 5.34 4.63
N VAL A 100 -9.62 5.39 5.91
CA VAL A 100 -9.64 4.21 6.81
C VAL A 100 -11.02 3.55 6.83
N GLU A 101 -12.08 4.34 7.01
CA GLU A 101 -13.47 3.87 6.94
C GLU A 101 -13.78 3.21 5.59
N SER A 102 -13.32 3.81 4.48
CA SER A 102 -13.49 3.25 3.14
C SER A 102 -12.81 1.88 3.00
N LEU A 103 -11.58 1.72 3.50
CA LEU A 103 -10.88 0.42 3.50
C LEU A 103 -11.66 -0.63 4.28
N GLU A 104 -12.12 -0.28 5.47
CA GLU A 104 -12.88 -1.19 6.34
C GLU A 104 -14.16 -1.68 5.66
N HIS A 105 -14.87 -0.80 4.93
CA HIS A 105 -16.13 -1.13 4.28
C HIS A 105 -16.00 -2.06 3.08
N VAL A 106 -14.93 -1.95 2.29
CA VAL A 106 -14.85 -2.62 0.98
C VAL A 106 -13.86 -3.77 0.91
N SER A 107 -12.89 -3.86 1.83
CA SER A 107 -11.74 -4.76 1.65
C SER A 107 -12.03 -6.20 2.07
N GLU A 108 -11.90 -7.16 1.15
CA GLU A 108 -12.01 -8.61 1.39
C GLU A 108 -10.85 -9.15 2.25
N TYR A 109 -9.61 -8.77 1.90
CA TYR A 109 -8.43 -8.95 2.74
C TYR A 109 -8.08 -7.64 3.43
N GLU A 110 -7.23 -7.67 4.45
CA GLU A 110 -6.75 -6.45 5.10
C GLU A 110 -6.17 -5.49 4.06
N GLY A 111 -6.73 -4.29 3.99
CA GLY A 111 -6.24 -3.21 3.15
C GLY A 111 -5.16 -2.41 3.88
N TYR A 112 -4.12 -1.99 3.17
CA TYR A 112 -3.07 -1.14 3.71
C TYR A 112 -3.37 0.33 3.40
N ILE A 113 -3.10 1.20 4.36
CA ILE A 113 -3.12 2.64 4.18
C ILE A 113 -1.77 3.26 4.57
N HIS A 114 -1.12 3.93 3.62
CA HIS A 114 0.12 4.64 3.84
C HIS A 114 -0.11 6.14 3.70
N GLU A 115 0.31 6.91 4.69
CA GLU A 115 0.22 8.37 4.69
C GLU A 115 1.63 8.97 4.56
N SER A 116 1.76 10.04 3.77
CA SER A 116 2.97 10.87 3.77
C SER A 116 2.64 12.35 3.58
N GLY A 117 3.05 13.15 4.56
CA GLY A 117 3.18 14.60 4.39
C GLY A 117 4.32 14.94 3.42
N GLN A 118 4.16 16.02 2.63
CA GLN A 118 5.19 16.62 1.76
C GLN A 118 5.62 15.81 0.52
N GLY A 119 5.05 14.63 0.27
CA GLY A 119 5.14 13.94 -1.03
C GLY A 119 6.55 13.55 -1.51
N LEU A 120 7.51 13.29 -0.59
CA LEU A 120 8.86 12.92 -0.98
C LEU A 120 8.88 11.64 -1.84
N ALA A 121 9.46 11.71 -3.04
CA ALA A 121 9.48 10.59 -3.99
C ALA A 121 10.05 9.29 -3.40
N ARG A 122 11.06 9.38 -2.53
CA ARG A 122 11.64 8.22 -1.83
C ARG A 122 10.64 7.51 -0.92
N VAL A 123 9.76 8.26 -0.26
CA VAL A 123 8.74 7.71 0.64
C VAL A 123 7.65 7.03 -0.18
N LEU A 124 7.18 7.68 -1.24
CA LEU A 124 6.23 7.09 -2.19
C LEU A 124 6.78 5.77 -2.78
N TYR A 125 8.03 5.77 -3.24
CA TYR A 125 8.68 4.57 -3.77
C TYR A 125 8.70 3.42 -2.75
N ARG A 126 9.03 3.72 -1.49
CA ARG A 126 9.02 2.74 -0.40
C ARG A 126 7.63 2.13 -0.19
N HIS A 127 6.58 2.96 -0.17
CA HIS A 127 5.20 2.47 -0.05
C HIS A 127 4.79 1.60 -1.24
N MET A 128 5.14 1.99 -2.46
CA MET A 128 4.89 1.17 -3.66
C MET A 128 5.56 -0.20 -3.57
N CYS A 129 6.80 -0.28 -3.07
CA CYS A 129 7.50 -1.55 -2.86
C CYS A 129 6.77 -2.45 -1.85
N VAL A 130 6.28 -1.90 -0.74
CA VAL A 130 5.50 -2.67 0.26
C VAL A 130 4.23 -3.24 -0.38
N LEU A 131 3.57 -2.45 -1.23
CA LEU A 131 2.35 -2.87 -1.92
C LEU A 131 2.60 -3.91 -3.03
N LEU A 132 3.84 -4.33 -3.33
CA LEU A 132 4.08 -5.48 -4.21
C LEU A 132 3.64 -6.81 -3.60
N SER A 133 3.51 -6.86 -2.26
CA SER A 133 3.06 -8.05 -1.55
C SER A 133 1.64 -8.48 -1.94
N HIS A 134 1.43 -9.78 -2.05
CA HIS A 134 0.12 -10.35 -2.39
C HIS A 134 -0.84 -10.20 -1.20
N PRO A 135 -2.10 -9.73 -1.38
CA PRO A 135 -3.04 -9.47 -0.28
C PRO A 135 -3.26 -10.64 0.69
N GLN A 136 -3.22 -11.88 0.21
CA GLN A 136 -3.39 -13.08 1.05
C GLN A 136 -2.10 -13.56 1.73
N GLN A 137 -0.93 -13.05 1.33
CA GLN A 137 0.38 -13.52 1.81
C GLN A 137 1.11 -12.49 2.66
N ARG A 138 0.67 -11.24 2.65
CA ARG A 138 1.21 -10.19 3.53
C ARG A 138 0.69 -10.37 4.95
N CYS A 139 1.52 -10.00 5.93
CA CYS A 139 1.10 -9.89 7.32
C CYS A 139 0.15 -8.68 7.49
N PRO A 140 -0.40 -8.46 8.70
CA PRO A 140 -1.03 -7.19 8.99
C PRO A 140 -0.07 -6.01 8.93
N GLN A 141 -0.56 -4.82 8.56
CA GLN A 141 0.28 -3.65 8.29
C GLN A 141 1.14 -3.27 9.51
N GLU A 142 0.60 -3.43 10.72
CA GLU A 142 1.30 -3.17 11.99
C GLU A 142 2.53 -4.05 12.21
N TYR A 143 2.60 -5.22 11.56
CA TYR A 143 3.73 -6.16 11.65
C TYR A 143 4.68 -6.08 10.47
N VAL A 144 4.51 -5.11 9.55
CA VAL A 144 5.43 -4.93 8.43
C VAL A 144 6.74 -4.35 8.95
N ASP A 145 7.69 -5.22 9.28
CA ASP A 145 9.09 -4.82 9.41
C ASP A 145 9.68 -4.78 8.00
N ILE A 146 10.00 -3.57 7.50
CA ILE A 146 10.69 -3.47 6.22
C ILE A 146 12.05 -4.14 6.42
N PRO A 147 12.43 -5.14 5.59
CA PRO A 147 13.65 -5.89 5.82
C PRO A 147 14.82 -4.93 6.05
N LYS A 148 15.34 -4.94 7.29
CA LYS A 148 16.63 -4.30 7.59
C LYS A 148 17.62 -4.85 6.57
N SER A 149 18.41 -3.95 5.98
CA SER A 149 19.36 -4.30 4.93
C SER A 149 20.11 -5.57 5.29
N LEU A 150 19.96 -6.62 4.47
CA LEU A 150 20.55 -7.93 4.72
C LEU A 150 22.07 -7.87 4.80
N THR A 151 22.68 -6.83 4.24
CA THR A 151 24.13 -6.58 4.27
C THR A 151 24.70 -6.25 5.65
N LYS A 152 23.87 -6.07 6.69
CA LYS A 152 24.35 -5.94 8.09
C LYS A 152 24.35 -7.24 8.90
N LYS A 153 23.89 -8.37 8.36
CA LYS A 153 24.13 -9.68 8.98
C LYS A 153 25.44 -10.27 8.45
N LEU A 154 26.57 -9.68 8.85
CA LEU A 154 27.81 -10.44 8.95
C LEU A 154 27.65 -11.41 10.14
N PRO A 155 28.00 -12.70 10.02
CA PRO A 155 28.05 -13.56 11.19
C PRO A 155 29.00 -12.92 12.21
N ALA A 156 28.58 -12.87 13.48
CA ALA A 156 29.50 -12.54 14.56
C ALA A 156 30.69 -13.50 14.45
N SER A 157 31.90 -12.96 14.29
CA SER A 157 33.10 -13.77 14.38
C SER A 157 33.09 -14.42 15.76
N GLU A 158 32.83 -15.72 15.83
CA GLU A 158 33.04 -16.49 17.04
C GLU A 158 34.53 -16.40 17.37
N THR A 159 34.90 -15.48 18.26
CA THR A 159 36.17 -15.57 18.96
C THR A 159 36.10 -16.80 19.85
N MET A 160 36.62 -17.91 19.33
CA MET A 160 36.94 -19.12 20.10
C MET A 160 37.87 -18.72 21.26
N PRO A 161 37.63 -19.17 22.50
CA PRO A 161 38.62 -19.05 23.56
C PRO A 161 39.79 -19.98 23.21
N CYS A 162 40.97 -19.40 23.03
CA CYS A 162 42.24 -20.13 22.99
C CYS A 162 42.50 -20.66 24.40
N ASP A 163 42.22 -21.94 24.63
CA ASP A 163 42.59 -22.64 25.86
C ASP A 163 43.87 -23.42 25.56
N ASP A 164 45.02 -22.88 25.96
CA ASP A 164 46.29 -23.60 25.96
C ASP A 164 47.19 -23.03 27.06
N SER A 165 47.25 -23.71 28.21
CA SER A 165 48.51 -24.09 28.88
C SER A 165 48.24 -24.78 30.23
N VAL A 166 48.36 -26.11 30.24
CA VAL A 166 48.59 -26.90 31.45
C VAL A 166 50.11 -26.94 31.72
N PRO A 167 50.62 -26.54 32.89
CA PRO A 167 52.02 -26.73 33.22
C PRO A 167 52.29 -28.17 33.68
N VAL A 168 53.26 -28.80 33.05
CA VAL A 168 53.77 -30.15 33.33
C VAL A 168 54.47 -30.20 34.69
N SER A 169 54.16 -31.23 35.49
CA SER A 169 54.91 -31.59 36.70
C SER A 169 55.82 -32.79 36.40
N SER A 170 57.12 -32.64 36.66
CA SER A 170 58.08 -33.73 36.83
C SER A 170 59.23 -33.29 37.74
N GLN A 171 59.25 -33.90 38.94
CA GLN A 171 60.35 -34.08 39.93
C GLN A 171 61.08 -32.86 40.51
#